data_AF-A0A177N7Z4-F1
#
_entry.id   AF-A0A177N7Z4-F1
#
_cell.length_a   1.000
_cell.length_b   1.000
_cell.length_c   1.000
_cell.angle_alpha   90.00
_cell.angle_beta   90.00
_cell.angle_gamma   90.00
#
_symmetry.space_group_name_H-M   'P 1'
#
loop_
_entity.id
_entity.type
_entity.pdbx_description
1 polymer ?
#
loop_
_entity_poly.entity_id
_entity_poly.type
_entity_poly.pdbx_seq_one_letter_code
_entity_poly.pdbx_strand_id
1 'polypeptide(L)'
;MKMPAVALSLNSGFGIFFGLLFVVLLASLMTILLSWLLLSRYKKSVGQLMLACGNSTTATAEYSRHEADDTLGPGLACSNISADSHADLLYRRMIAGPWLYAARYALAGMPFAVVMSVSFGMAFSQAQINPLGAADHPLQFLLMGWLFAWPVVVAALLITKLNWQNRCALLCGYFVILIILGALLTLMPTEAISLWGKRAIGWSGETPTRVAAKWFMLNLVPTLLLITFRNRRIRAVAPLVLAFMTAVATGLLSVLLWLVINHQHFQAASDFLTVAFAMRANTAFIITLILITLAACGVFAVLGGWLSQKIRQGYLAKSLSDLSLSLDAVWLLFASCYAIVLALAGPGWAVFGIAAFLLYKFSLKHTYKLLPSHQSDAYFCPTLLVLRVFSLGKRSETLFDTIAAYWRYIGTIQLIAGTDLAQSTVAPHQFLSFITGKLKGLFIDSEAAVNRSIRAIDHRPDADGRFRINDFLCHQDTWQSVLSKLVAGNDVVLMDLRNFQPENQGCIFEINQLLQSVSVHRLVLVVDNTTDRQLFREVLLAACAGLPLGSPNSGISADEVQLFELKSDHAKALRMLLMRLSAAAGGAKSVA
;
A
#
# COMPACT_ATOMS: atom_id res chain seq x y z
N MET A 1 -24.79 30.76 -37.57
CA MET A 1 -23.39 30.32 -37.37
C MET A 1 -23.40 28.79 -37.37
N LYS A 2 -22.86 28.13 -38.40
CA LYS A 2 -22.83 26.64 -38.46
C LYS A 2 -21.96 26.13 -37.31
N MET A 3 -22.49 25.21 -36.50
CA MET A 3 -21.71 24.52 -35.47
C MET A 3 -20.43 23.92 -36.10
N PRO A 4 -19.25 24.11 -35.50
CA PRO A 4 -18.07 23.36 -35.94
C PRO A 4 -18.33 21.87 -35.75
N ALA A 5 -17.93 21.05 -36.72
CA ALA A 5 -18.11 19.59 -36.74
C ALA A 5 -17.60 18.87 -35.47
N VAL A 6 -16.76 19.54 -34.67
CA VAL A 6 -16.28 19.11 -33.34
C VAL A 6 -17.42 19.00 -32.30
N ALA A 7 -18.46 19.82 -32.41
CA ALA A 7 -19.61 19.76 -31.49
C ALA A 7 -20.51 18.53 -31.73
N LEU A 8 -20.57 18.03 -32.99
CA LEU A 8 -21.34 16.84 -33.33
C LEU A 8 -20.65 15.56 -32.84
N SER A 9 -19.31 15.52 -32.79
CA SER A 9 -18.58 14.37 -32.24
C SER A 9 -18.68 14.28 -30.71
N LEU A 10 -18.84 15.41 -30.01
CA LEU A 10 -19.06 15.47 -28.56
C LEU A 10 -20.47 15.03 -28.15
N ASN A 11 -21.44 15.07 -29.06
CA ASN A 11 -22.80 14.56 -28.84
C ASN A 11 -22.94 13.06 -29.13
N SER A 12 -21.90 12.42 -29.66
CA SER A 12 -21.82 10.96 -29.75
C SER A 12 -21.20 10.42 -28.46
N GLY A 13 -21.72 9.31 -27.93
CA GLY A 13 -21.17 8.68 -26.71
C GLY A 13 -19.65 8.43 -26.77
N PHE A 14 -19.07 8.36 -27.97
CA PHE A 14 -17.63 8.27 -28.21
C PHE A 14 -16.84 9.53 -27.81
N GLY A 15 -17.34 10.74 -28.05
CA GLY A 15 -16.64 11.97 -27.68
C GLY A 15 -16.53 12.13 -26.15
N ILE A 16 -17.61 11.77 -25.45
CA ILE A 16 -17.67 11.74 -23.99
C ILE A 16 -16.68 10.68 -23.46
N PHE A 17 -16.66 9.47 -24.04
CA PHE A 17 -15.72 8.40 -23.70
C PHE A 17 -14.25 8.83 -23.77
N PHE A 18 -13.83 9.40 -24.91
CA PHE A 18 -12.44 9.84 -25.08
C PHE A 18 -12.09 10.98 -24.13
N GLY A 19 -13.03 11.89 -23.83
CA GLY A 19 -12.86 12.92 -22.81
C GLY A 19 -12.66 12.35 -21.40
N LEU A 20 -13.53 11.43 -20.97
CA LEU A 20 -13.43 10.74 -19.67
C LEU A 20 -12.11 9.97 -19.53
N LEU A 21 -11.74 9.21 -20.56
CA LEU A 21 -10.50 8.44 -20.60
C LEU A 21 -9.28 9.36 -20.53
N PHE A 22 -9.28 10.45 -21.31
CA PHE A 22 -8.21 11.45 -21.29
C PHE A 22 -8.05 12.08 -19.91
N VAL A 23 -9.15 12.42 -19.22
CA VAL A 23 -9.12 13.00 -17.88
C VAL A 23 -8.53 12.03 -16.86
N VAL A 24 -8.90 10.75 -16.89
CA VAL A 24 -8.30 9.74 -15.98
C VAL A 24 -6.82 9.53 -16.25
N LEU A 25 -6.42 9.48 -17.52
CA LEU A 25 -5.01 9.36 -17.89
C LEU A 25 -4.22 10.60 -17.45
N LEU A 26 -4.76 11.80 -17.67
CA LEU A 26 -4.13 13.06 -17.25
C LEU A 26 -4.02 13.16 -15.72
N ALA A 27 -5.09 12.84 -15.00
CA ALA A 27 -5.10 12.81 -13.54
C ALA A 27 -4.07 11.81 -12.99
N SER A 28 -3.94 10.65 -13.62
CA SER A 28 -2.95 9.65 -13.25
C SER A 28 -1.52 10.12 -13.53
N LEU A 29 -1.27 10.74 -14.69
CA LEU A 29 0.03 11.30 -15.04
C LEU A 29 0.43 12.42 -14.05
N MET A 30 -0.49 13.33 -13.75
CA MET A 30 -0.30 14.38 -12.74
C MET A 30 -0.04 13.80 -11.35
N THR A 31 -0.73 12.72 -10.98
CA THR A 31 -0.51 12.00 -9.71
C THR A 31 0.92 11.47 -9.62
N ILE A 32 1.43 10.85 -10.69
CA ILE A 32 2.79 10.31 -10.74
C ILE A 32 3.83 11.42 -10.60
N LEU A 33 3.69 12.48 -11.39
CA LEU A 33 4.61 13.62 -11.39
C LEU A 33 4.64 14.32 -10.03
N LEU A 34 3.45 14.61 -9.46
CA LEU A 34 3.34 15.28 -8.18
C LEU A 34 3.85 14.40 -7.03
N SER A 35 3.52 13.11 -7.03
CA SER A 35 4.02 12.16 -6.02
C SER A 35 5.55 12.06 -6.05
N TRP A 36 6.14 12.00 -7.25
CA TRP A 36 7.59 11.98 -7.42
C TRP A 36 8.24 13.27 -6.91
N LEU A 37 7.69 14.43 -7.27
CA LEU A 37 8.20 15.73 -6.83
C LEU A 37 8.13 15.90 -5.31
N LEU A 38 6.97 15.57 -4.72
CA LEU A 38 6.75 15.69 -3.28
C LEU A 38 7.67 14.76 -2.49
N LEU A 39 7.88 13.52 -2.95
CA LEU A 39 8.78 12.58 -2.27
C LEU A 39 10.26 12.91 -2.46
N SER A 40 10.63 13.53 -3.57
CA SER A 40 11.97 14.08 -3.77
C SER A 40 12.26 15.20 -2.77
N ARG A 41 11.31 16.15 -2.61
CA ARG A 41 11.43 17.22 -1.61
C ARG A 41 11.36 16.71 -0.17
N TYR A 42 10.54 15.71 0.10
CA TYR A 42 10.49 15.05 1.40
C TYR A 42 11.86 14.45 1.75
N LYS A 43 12.45 13.66 0.85
CA LYS A 43 13.77 13.04 1.06
C LYS A 43 14.85 14.09 1.33
N LYS A 44 14.86 15.18 0.56
CA LYS A 44 15.82 16.28 0.76
C LYS A 44 15.65 16.92 2.15
N SER A 45 14.41 17.17 2.56
CA SER A 45 14.09 17.78 3.86
C SER A 45 14.47 16.86 5.02
N VAL A 46 14.17 15.56 4.92
CA VAL A 46 14.58 14.55 5.90
C VAL A 46 16.10 14.48 6.00
N GLY A 47 16.82 14.46 4.86
CA GLY A 47 18.29 14.43 4.87
C GLY A 47 18.90 15.67 5.52
N GLN A 48 18.34 16.86 5.27
CA GLN A 48 18.78 18.09 5.93
C GLN A 48 18.55 18.06 7.44
N LEU A 49 17.40 17.54 7.89
CA LEU A 49 17.10 17.43 9.31
C LEU A 49 17.95 16.35 9.99
N MET A 50 18.21 15.21 9.34
CA MET A 50 19.08 14.16 9.88
C MET A 50 20.54 14.63 10.08
N LEU A 51 21.03 15.52 9.21
CA LEU A 51 22.37 16.12 9.33
C LEU A 51 22.43 17.28 10.34
N ALA A 52 21.29 17.80 10.78
CA ALA A 52 21.28 18.81 11.83
C ALA A 52 21.59 18.15 13.18
N CYS A 53 22.28 18.88 14.06
CA CYS A 53 22.41 18.52 15.47
C CYS A 53 21.11 18.83 16.21
N GLY A 54 20.74 17.98 17.16
CA GLY A 54 19.68 18.25 18.12
C GLY A 54 20.05 19.40 19.06
N ASN A 55 19.07 19.83 19.85
CA ASN A 55 19.32 20.76 20.96
C ASN A 55 19.87 19.97 22.16
N SER A 56 21.04 19.35 21.95
CA SER A 56 21.79 18.64 22.96
C SER A 56 22.48 19.68 23.85
N THR A 57 21.76 20.25 24.82
CA THR A 57 22.44 20.79 26.00
C THR A 57 23.21 19.64 26.61
N THR A 58 24.53 19.73 26.58
CA THR A 58 25.49 18.82 27.19
C THR A 58 25.21 18.72 28.70
N ALA A 59 24.27 17.85 29.07
CA ALA A 59 24.23 17.30 30.41
C ALA A 59 25.28 16.18 30.41
N THR A 60 26.43 16.48 31.00
CA THR A 60 27.42 15.50 31.43
C THR A 60 26.70 14.30 32.05
N ALA A 61 26.86 13.13 31.43
CA ALA A 61 26.31 11.89 31.91
C ALA A 61 26.99 11.51 33.23
N GLU A 62 26.41 11.94 34.35
CA GLU A 62 26.59 11.24 35.62
C GLU A 62 25.85 9.92 35.53
N TYR A 63 26.63 8.84 35.60
CA TYR A 63 26.18 7.46 35.64
C TYR A 63 25.41 7.21 36.94
N SER A 64 24.13 7.59 36.96
CA SER A 64 23.22 7.26 38.05
C SER A 64 22.73 5.83 37.87
N ARG A 65 23.26 4.93 38.72
CA ARG A 65 22.69 3.61 38.99
C ARG A 65 21.23 3.81 39.43
N HIS A 66 20.28 3.46 38.56
CA HIS A 66 18.89 3.28 38.97
C HIS A 66 18.59 1.79 39.00
N GLU A 67 18.32 1.30 40.22
CA GLU A 67 17.73 0.00 40.49
C GLU A 67 16.44 -0.14 39.68
N ALA A 68 16.37 -1.24 38.93
CA ALA A 68 15.17 -1.65 38.24
C ALA A 68 14.13 -2.04 39.30
N ASP A 69 13.09 -1.23 39.43
CA ASP A 69 11.88 -1.59 40.17
C ASP A 69 11.09 -2.57 39.30
N ASP A 70 11.27 -3.85 39.59
CA ASP A 70 10.53 -4.98 39.03
C ASP A 70 9.08 -4.95 39.53
N THR A 71 8.22 -4.24 38.82
CA THR A 71 6.76 -4.46 38.92
C THR A 71 6.26 -5.14 37.66
N LEU A 72 6.56 -6.44 37.57
CA LEU A 72 5.85 -7.39 36.73
C LEU A 72 4.36 -7.39 37.13
N GLY A 73 3.50 -6.90 36.23
CA GLY A 73 2.06 -7.14 36.31
C GLY A 73 1.75 -8.65 36.24
N PRO A 74 0.64 -9.10 36.83
CA PRO A 74 0.41 -10.52 37.11
C PRO A 74 0.40 -11.35 35.82
N GLY A 75 1.28 -12.35 35.80
CA GLY A 75 1.41 -13.33 34.73
C GLY A 75 0.08 -14.04 34.48
N LEU A 76 -0.43 -13.88 33.26
CA LEU A 76 -1.47 -14.73 32.71
C LEU A 76 -0.87 -16.13 32.53
N ALA A 77 -1.37 -17.09 33.31
CA ALA A 77 -1.07 -18.50 33.15
C ALA A 77 -1.32 -18.93 31.70
N CYS A 78 -0.25 -19.25 30.98
CA CYS A 78 -0.31 -19.89 29.67
C CYS A 78 0.32 -21.27 29.79
N SER A 79 -0.38 -22.27 29.28
CA SER A 79 -0.01 -23.67 29.20
C SER A 79 1.41 -23.88 28.64
N ASN A 80 2.08 -24.92 29.15
CA ASN A 80 3.44 -25.36 28.80
C ASN A 80 3.58 -25.71 27.31
N ILE A 81 3.69 -24.71 26.44
CA ILE A 81 4.07 -24.86 25.04
C ILE A 81 5.58 -24.64 24.97
N SER A 82 6.34 -25.64 24.49
CA SER A 82 7.79 -25.53 24.33
C SER A 82 8.19 -24.39 23.37
N ALA A 83 9.39 -23.83 23.55
CA ALA A 83 9.91 -22.74 22.70
C ALA A 83 9.90 -23.09 21.20
N ASP A 84 10.22 -24.35 20.85
CA ASP A 84 10.18 -24.86 19.47
C ASP A 84 8.75 -24.86 18.91
N SER A 85 7.75 -25.22 19.72
CA SER A 85 6.35 -25.19 19.33
C SER A 85 5.85 -23.75 19.14
N HIS A 86 6.37 -22.79 19.91
CA HIS A 86 6.03 -21.37 19.75
C HIS A 86 6.62 -20.77 18.48
N ALA A 87 7.89 -21.05 18.18
CA ALA A 87 8.56 -20.61 16.97
C ALA A 87 7.85 -21.11 15.70
N ASP A 88 7.43 -22.37 15.69
CA ASP A 88 6.66 -22.95 14.58
C ASP A 88 5.30 -22.27 14.38
N LEU A 89 4.61 -21.94 15.47
CA LEU A 89 3.34 -21.24 15.43
C LEU A 89 3.49 -19.82 14.85
N LEU A 90 4.52 -19.08 15.29
CA LEU A 90 4.84 -17.76 14.76
C LEU A 90 5.17 -17.82 13.26
N TYR A 91 6.00 -18.78 12.85
CA TYR A 91 6.34 -18.98 11.44
C TYR A 91 5.11 -19.30 10.58
N ARG A 92 4.24 -20.23 11.02
CA ARG A 92 3.00 -20.57 10.32
C ARG A 92 2.08 -19.36 10.18
N ARG A 93 1.91 -18.57 11.25
CA ARG A 93 1.08 -17.36 11.23
C ARG A 93 1.64 -16.30 10.27
N MET A 94 2.95 -16.11 10.28
CA MET A 94 3.64 -15.17 9.41
C MET A 94 3.45 -15.51 7.92
N ILE A 95 3.46 -16.80 7.55
CA ILE A 95 3.26 -17.25 6.16
C ILE A 95 1.77 -17.32 5.77
N ALA A 96 0.89 -17.73 6.68
CA ALA A 96 -0.55 -17.87 6.42
C ALA A 96 -1.29 -16.52 6.44
N GLY A 97 -0.81 -15.56 7.22
CA GLY A 97 -1.38 -14.22 7.36
C GLY A 97 -1.74 -13.59 6.01
N PRO A 98 -0.78 -13.36 5.09
CA PRO A 98 -1.06 -12.75 3.80
C PRO A 98 -2.20 -13.42 3.01
N TRP A 99 -2.31 -14.75 3.07
CA TRP A 99 -3.35 -15.49 2.36
C TRP A 99 -4.73 -15.33 2.98
N LEU A 100 -4.82 -15.33 4.32
CA LEU A 100 -6.07 -15.06 5.03
C LEU A 100 -6.60 -13.66 4.67
N TYR A 101 -5.72 -12.66 4.60
CA TYR A 101 -6.12 -11.32 4.18
C TYR A 101 -6.49 -11.26 2.70
N ALA A 102 -5.74 -11.91 1.81
CA ALA A 102 -6.12 -12.00 0.41
C ALA A 102 -7.51 -12.63 0.23
N ALA A 103 -7.84 -13.66 1.01
CA ALA A 103 -9.17 -14.28 1.01
C ALA A 103 -10.26 -13.30 1.48
N ARG A 104 -10.02 -12.49 2.52
CA ARG A 104 -10.98 -11.46 2.96
C ARG A 104 -11.25 -10.41 1.89
N TYR A 105 -10.20 -9.92 1.22
CA TYR A 105 -10.36 -8.96 0.11
C TYR A 105 -11.03 -9.60 -1.11
N ALA A 106 -10.79 -10.88 -1.37
CA ALA A 106 -11.49 -11.62 -2.41
C ALA A 106 -12.98 -11.76 -2.10
N LEU A 107 -13.34 -12.16 -0.88
CA LEU A 107 -14.73 -12.25 -0.41
C LEU A 107 -15.43 -10.89 -0.45
N ALA A 108 -14.78 -9.83 0.02
CA ALA A 108 -15.31 -8.46 -0.05
C ALA A 108 -15.42 -7.94 -1.48
N GLY A 109 -14.61 -8.46 -2.41
CA GLY A 109 -14.63 -8.13 -3.83
C GLY A 109 -15.76 -8.78 -4.63
N MET A 110 -16.36 -9.87 -4.14
CA MET A 110 -17.45 -10.54 -4.85
C MET A 110 -18.70 -9.64 -4.98
N PRO A 111 -19.20 -8.97 -3.91
CA PRO A 111 -20.32 -8.03 -4.04
C PRO A 111 -20.03 -6.87 -5.00
N PHE A 112 -18.79 -6.39 -5.05
CA PHE A 112 -18.37 -5.39 -6.03
C PHE A 112 -18.56 -5.90 -7.46
N ALA A 113 -18.03 -7.09 -7.76
CA ALA A 113 -18.17 -7.69 -9.09
C ALA A 113 -19.64 -7.93 -9.46
N VAL A 114 -20.46 -8.39 -8.51
CA VAL A 114 -21.90 -8.60 -8.72
C VAL A 114 -22.63 -7.30 -9.04
N VAL A 115 -22.44 -6.24 -8.26
CA VAL A 115 -23.09 -4.94 -8.53
C VAL A 115 -22.67 -4.40 -9.90
N MET A 116 -21.38 -4.50 -10.24
CA MET A 116 -20.90 -4.07 -11.54
C MET A 116 -21.52 -4.89 -12.68
N SER A 117 -21.60 -6.22 -12.54
CA SER A 117 -22.25 -7.09 -13.53
C SER A 117 -23.73 -6.78 -13.72
N VAL A 118 -24.48 -6.61 -12.63
CA VAL A 118 -25.91 -6.27 -12.69
C VAL A 118 -26.09 -4.92 -13.37
N SER A 119 -25.29 -3.92 -12.98
CA SER A 119 -25.37 -2.57 -13.54
C SER A 119 -25.03 -2.55 -15.02
N PHE A 120 -23.97 -3.25 -15.45
CA PHE A 120 -23.63 -3.37 -16.86
C PHE A 120 -24.69 -4.15 -17.66
N GLY A 121 -25.22 -5.23 -17.08
CA GLY A 121 -26.32 -5.99 -17.67
C GLY A 121 -27.49 -5.07 -17.97
N MET A 122 -28.01 -4.36 -16.95
CA MET A 122 -29.17 -3.46 -17.10
C MET A 122 -28.90 -2.23 -17.97
N ALA A 123 -27.71 -1.64 -17.86
CA ALA A 123 -27.35 -0.44 -18.61
C ALA A 123 -27.27 -0.71 -20.12
N PHE A 124 -26.72 -1.86 -20.50
CA PHE A 124 -26.51 -2.22 -21.91
C PHE A 124 -27.54 -3.22 -22.45
N SER A 125 -28.48 -3.74 -21.65
CA SER A 125 -29.62 -4.55 -22.11
C SER A 125 -30.80 -3.72 -22.61
N GLN A 126 -30.72 -2.38 -22.54
CA GLN A 126 -31.76 -1.49 -23.06
C GLN A 126 -32.03 -1.80 -24.54
N ALA A 127 -33.30 -1.88 -24.93
CA ALA A 127 -33.73 -2.28 -26.28
C ALA A 127 -33.13 -1.42 -27.42
N GLN A 128 -32.70 -0.19 -27.11
CA GLN A 128 -32.01 0.71 -28.04
C GLN A 128 -30.55 0.30 -28.32
N ILE A 129 -29.89 -0.37 -27.37
CA ILE A 129 -28.46 -0.71 -27.41
C ILE A 129 -28.27 -2.21 -27.70
N ASN A 130 -29.14 -3.06 -27.13
CA ASN A 130 -29.14 -4.49 -27.33
C ASN A 130 -30.54 -4.97 -27.79
N PRO A 131 -30.90 -4.70 -29.06
CA PRO A 131 -32.23 -5.04 -29.59
C PRO A 131 -32.54 -6.55 -29.62
N LEU A 132 -31.53 -7.40 -29.37
CA LEU A 132 -31.59 -8.85 -29.53
C LEU A 132 -31.52 -9.63 -28.20
N GLY A 133 -31.42 -8.96 -27.04
CA GLY A 133 -31.49 -9.61 -25.72
C GLY A 133 -30.28 -10.48 -25.34
N ALA A 134 -29.18 -10.46 -26.13
CA ALA A 134 -27.99 -11.28 -25.89
C ALA A 134 -27.29 -11.03 -24.53
N ALA A 135 -27.49 -9.85 -23.92
CA ALA A 135 -27.00 -9.52 -22.59
C ALA A 135 -27.71 -10.28 -21.45
N ASP A 136 -28.89 -10.86 -21.68
CA ASP A 136 -29.73 -11.47 -20.64
C ASP A 136 -29.36 -12.93 -20.33
N HIS A 137 -28.40 -13.52 -21.07
CA HIS A 137 -27.98 -14.90 -20.88
C HIS A 137 -27.19 -15.07 -19.56
N PRO A 138 -27.48 -16.10 -18.72
CA PRO A 138 -26.82 -16.28 -17.43
C PRO A 138 -25.29 -16.47 -17.53
N LEU A 139 -24.81 -17.13 -18.59
CA LEU A 139 -23.36 -17.24 -18.83
C LEU A 139 -22.71 -15.88 -19.13
N GLN A 140 -23.44 -14.93 -19.75
CA GLN A 140 -22.92 -13.59 -20.03
C GLN A 140 -22.78 -12.80 -18.73
N PHE A 141 -23.74 -12.95 -17.81
CA PHE A 141 -23.64 -12.40 -16.46
C PHE A 141 -22.44 -12.98 -15.70
N LEU A 142 -22.21 -14.29 -15.78
CA LEU A 142 -21.04 -14.94 -15.16
C LEU A 142 -19.72 -14.46 -15.78
N LEU A 143 -19.67 -14.32 -17.10
CA LEU A 143 -18.49 -13.78 -17.81
C LEU A 143 -18.19 -12.35 -17.36
N MET A 144 -19.20 -11.48 -17.29
CA MET A 144 -19.04 -10.11 -16.80
C MET A 144 -18.63 -10.08 -15.32
N GLY A 145 -19.20 -10.96 -14.49
CA GLY A 145 -18.81 -11.13 -13.10
C GLY A 145 -17.33 -11.48 -12.96
N TRP A 146 -16.85 -12.40 -13.80
CA TRP A 146 -15.45 -12.77 -13.83
C TRP A 146 -14.54 -11.64 -14.30
N LEU A 147 -14.96 -10.88 -15.33
CA LEU A 147 -14.23 -9.70 -15.81
C LEU A 147 -14.10 -8.61 -14.73
N PHE A 148 -15.16 -8.35 -13.96
CA PHE A 148 -15.17 -7.39 -12.84
C PHE A 148 -14.52 -7.94 -11.57
N ALA A 149 -14.21 -9.24 -11.50
CA ALA A 149 -13.45 -9.85 -10.42
C ALA A 149 -11.92 -9.67 -10.59
N TRP A 150 -11.44 -9.14 -11.72
CA TRP A 150 -10.01 -8.87 -11.95
C TRP A 150 -9.30 -8.09 -10.80
N PRO A 151 -9.89 -7.08 -10.16
CA PRO A 151 -9.28 -6.39 -9.02
C PRO A 151 -8.95 -7.31 -7.84
N VAL A 152 -9.65 -8.46 -7.69
CA VAL A 152 -9.34 -9.48 -6.69
C VAL A 152 -7.97 -10.10 -6.94
N VAL A 153 -7.66 -10.43 -8.20
CA VAL A 153 -6.36 -11.00 -8.60
C VAL A 153 -5.25 -9.99 -8.33
N VAL A 154 -5.48 -8.74 -8.69
CA VAL A 154 -4.55 -7.64 -8.45
C VAL A 154 -4.30 -7.44 -6.95
N ALA A 155 -5.36 -7.41 -6.12
CA ALA A 155 -5.25 -7.30 -4.68
C ALA A 155 -4.47 -8.48 -4.07
N ALA A 156 -4.76 -9.71 -4.50
CA ALA A 156 -4.04 -10.90 -4.05
C ALA A 156 -2.54 -10.83 -4.36
N LEU A 157 -2.17 -10.37 -5.56
CA LEU A 157 -0.76 -10.18 -5.96
C LEU A 157 -0.03 -9.12 -5.12
N LEU A 158 -0.74 -8.08 -4.66
CA LEU A 158 -0.18 -7.05 -3.80
C LEU A 158 0.00 -7.53 -2.35
N ILE A 159 -0.92 -8.34 -1.84
CA ILE A 159 -0.91 -8.81 -0.45
C ILE A 159 0.11 -9.93 -0.24
N THR A 160 0.10 -10.96 -1.10
CA THR A 160 0.76 -12.26 -0.82
C THR A 160 2.24 -12.32 -1.21
N LYS A 161 2.80 -11.28 -1.82
CA LYS A 161 4.19 -11.21 -2.31
C LYS A 161 4.70 -12.55 -2.90
N LEU A 162 3.91 -13.13 -3.80
CA LEU A 162 4.18 -14.45 -4.38
C LEU A 162 5.54 -14.52 -5.09
N ASN A 163 6.14 -15.71 -5.10
CA ASN A 163 7.23 -16.05 -6.02
C ASN A 163 6.71 -16.02 -7.47
N TRP A 164 7.61 -15.86 -8.44
CA TRP A 164 7.24 -15.78 -9.87
C TRP A 164 6.33 -16.95 -10.32
N GLN A 165 6.66 -18.18 -9.92
CA GLN A 165 5.86 -19.37 -10.24
C GLN A 165 4.41 -19.25 -9.73
N ASN A 166 4.22 -18.87 -8.47
CA ASN A 166 2.88 -18.72 -7.89
C ASN A 166 2.13 -17.51 -8.47
N ARG A 167 2.83 -16.44 -8.88
CA ARG A 167 2.23 -15.32 -9.62
C ARG A 167 1.70 -15.81 -10.96
N CYS A 168 2.51 -16.56 -11.71
CA CYS A 168 2.09 -17.15 -12.98
C CYS A 168 0.92 -18.11 -12.79
N ALA A 169 0.95 -18.98 -11.77
CA ALA A 169 -0.15 -19.89 -11.47
C ALA A 169 -1.47 -19.15 -11.19
N LEU A 170 -1.44 -18.09 -10.36
CA LEU A 170 -2.62 -17.28 -10.07
C LEU A 170 -3.17 -16.58 -11.32
N LEU A 171 -2.28 -15.98 -12.13
CA LEU A 171 -2.67 -15.32 -13.38
C LEU A 171 -3.22 -16.33 -14.40
N CYS A 172 -2.55 -17.46 -14.60
CA CYS A 172 -3.02 -18.53 -15.47
C CYS A 172 -4.37 -19.06 -15.01
N GLY A 173 -4.58 -19.28 -13.71
CA GLY A 173 -5.87 -19.70 -13.18
C GLY A 173 -7.01 -18.75 -13.54
N TYR A 174 -6.77 -17.43 -13.43
CA TYR A 174 -7.75 -16.42 -13.83
C TYR A 174 -8.09 -16.50 -15.33
N PHE A 175 -7.08 -16.56 -16.20
CA PHE A 175 -7.29 -16.58 -17.64
C PHE A 175 -7.85 -17.92 -18.14
N VAL A 176 -7.53 -19.04 -17.49
CA VAL A 176 -8.13 -20.36 -17.80
C VAL A 176 -9.63 -20.32 -17.56
N ILE A 177 -10.10 -19.79 -16.43
CA ILE A 177 -11.54 -19.65 -16.16
C ILE A 177 -12.20 -18.70 -17.17
N LEU A 178 -11.53 -17.60 -17.54
CA LEU A 178 -12.03 -16.67 -18.57
C LEU A 178 -12.18 -17.37 -19.93
N ILE A 179 -11.21 -18.21 -20.31
CA ILE A 179 -11.25 -19.00 -21.56
C ILE A 179 -12.37 -20.04 -21.49
N ILE A 180 -12.56 -20.73 -20.36
CA ILE A 180 -13.65 -21.71 -20.18
C ILE A 180 -15.01 -21.03 -20.31
N LEU A 181 -15.23 -19.89 -19.64
CA LEU A 181 -16.48 -19.14 -19.73
C LEU A 181 -16.73 -18.62 -21.16
N GLY A 182 -15.69 -18.10 -21.83
CA GLY A 182 -15.76 -17.69 -23.22
C GLY A 182 -16.09 -18.85 -24.17
N ALA A 183 -15.42 -20.00 -24.01
CA ALA A 183 -15.67 -21.19 -24.81
C ALA A 183 -17.10 -21.72 -24.62
N LEU A 184 -17.59 -21.78 -23.38
CA LEU A 184 -18.99 -22.17 -23.10
C LEU A 184 -19.98 -21.24 -23.82
N LEU A 185 -19.72 -19.92 -23.86
CA LEU A 185 -20.55 -18.97 -24.61
C LEU A 185 -20.39 -19.08 -26.13
N THR A 186 -19.25 -19.52 -26.66
CA THR A 186 -19.10 -19.80 -28.09
C THR A 186 -19.90 -21.04 -28.53
N LEU A 187 -20.02 -22.03 -27.65
CA LEU A 187 -20.66 -23.31 -27.93
C LEU A 187 -22.18 -23.27 -27.73
N MET A 188 -22.69 -22.25 -27.03
CA MET A 188 -24.12 -22.02 -26.83
C MET A 188 -24.61 -21.00 -27.87
N PRO A 189 -25.48 -21.36 -28.82
CA PRO A 189 -26.06 -20.39 -29.74
C PRO A 189 -26.93 -19.42 -28.95
N THR A 190 -26.51 -18.15 -28.85
CA THR A 190 -27.27 -17.14 -28.11
C THR A 190 -28.36 -16.47 -28.95
N GLU A 191 -28.44 -16.72 -30.27
CA GLU A 191 -29.48 -16.16 -31.14
C GLU A 191 -29.89 -17.08 -32.31
N ALA A 192 -31.18 -16.98 -32.68
CA ALA A 192 -31.70 -17.37 -33.98
C ALA A 192 -32.18 -16.11 -34.71
N ILE A 193 -31.69 -15.86 -35.93
CA ILE A 193 -32.16 -14.74 -36.76
C ILE A 193 -33.49 -15.15 -37.40
N SER A 194 -34.55 -14.40 -37.10
CA SER A 194 -35.83 -14.47 -37.82
C SER A 194 -35.82 -13.45 -38.97
N LEU A 195 -35.34 -13.87 -40.15
CA LEU A 195 -35.60 -13.19 -41.41
C LEU A 195 -36.56 -14.07 -42.21
N TRP A 196 -37.76 -13.57 -42.49
CA TRP A 196 -38.74 -14.20 -43.39
C TRP A 196 -39.18 -15.63 -43.01
N GLY A 197 -39.48 -15.87 -41.73
CA GLY A 197 -40.16 -17.11 -41.30
C GLY A 197 -39.36 -18.41 -41.43
N LYS A 198 -38.08 -18.37 -41.80
CA LYS A 198 -37.17 -19.53 -41.78
C LYS A 198 -36.06 -19.30 -40.75
N ARG A 199 -35.92 -20.23 -39.80
CA ARG A 199 -34.80 -20.27 -38.85
C ARG A 199 -33.49 -20.49 -39.62
N ALA A 200 -32.76 -19.41 -39.90
CA ALA A 200 -31.37 -19.50 -40.31
C ALA A 200 -30.49 -19.66 -39.07
N ILE A 201 -29.45 -20.49 -39.18
CA ILE A 201 -28.46 -20.74 -38.12
C ILE A 201 -27.75 -19.40 -37.81
N GLY A 202 -28.19 -18.73 -36.74
CA GLY A 202 -27.61 -17.48 -36.26
C GLY A 202 -26.26 -17.76 -35.58
N TRP A 203 -25.19 -17.18 -36.13
CA TRP A 203 -23.92 -17.11 -35.41
C TRP A 203 -23.93 -15.88 -34.49
N SER A 204 -24.17 -16.09 -33.20
CA SER A 204 -23.96 -15.11 -32.14
C SER A 204 -23.23 -15.73 -30.93
N GLY A 205 -22.22 -16.56 -31.17
CA GLY A 205 -21.28 -16.90 -30.11
C GLY A 205 -20.41 -15.67 -29.76
N GLU A 206 -20.12 -15.46 -28.47
CA GLU A 206 -19.05 -14.53 -28.06
C GLU A 206 -17.71 -15.04 -28.60
N THR A 207 -17.24 -14.51 -29.73
CA THR A 207 -15.95 -14.95 -30.29
C THR A 207 -14.82 -14.72 -29.29
N PRO A 208 -13.75 -15.53 -29.29
CA PRO A 208 -12.59 -15.31 -28.43
C PRO A 208 -12.03 -13.88 -28.55
N THR A 209 -12.11 -13.29 -29.73
CA THR A 209 -11.73 -11.89 -30.00
C THR A 209 -12.60 -10.88 -29.26
N ARG A 210 -13.91 -11.10 -29.13
CA ARG A 210 -14.83 -10.24 -28.37
C ARG A 210 -14.59 -10.35 -26.87
N VAL A 211 -14.37 -11.56 -26.36
CA VAL A 211 -14.01 -11.77 -24.94
C VAL A 211 -12.70 -11.07 -24.60
N ALA A 212 -11.68 -11.20 -25.46
CA ALA A 212 -10.42 -10.48 -25.31
C ALA A 212 -10.61 -8.96 -25.36
N ALA A 213 -11.39 -8.44 -26.32
CA ALA A 213 -11.68 -7.02 -26.45
C ALA A 213 -12.36 -6.45 -25.20
N LYS A 214 -13.32 -7.16 -24.62
CA LYS A 214 -13.97 -6.77 -23.34
C LYS A 214 -12.96 -6.69 -22.20
N TRP A 215 -12.09 -7.69 -22.05
CA TRP A 215 -11.06 -7.65 -21.02
C TRP A 215 -10.11 -6.47 -21.23
N PHE A 216 -9.66 -6.22 -22.45
CA PHE A 216 -8.79 -5.07 -22.74
C PHE A 216 -9.48 -3.74 -22.45
N MET A 217 -10.72 -3.56 -22.90
CA MET A 217 -11.46 -2.31 -22.71
C MET A 217 -11.70 -2.01 -21.22
N LEU A 218 -12.07 -3.02 -20.43
CA LEU A 218 -12.40 -2.84 -19.02
C LEU A 218 -11.15 -2.80 -18.12
N ASN A 219 -10.18 -3.67 -18.36
CA ASN A 219 -9.11 -3.94 -17.38
C ASN A 219 -7.73 -3.42 -17.80
N LEU A 220 -7.45 -3.17 -19.08
CA LEU A 220 -6.11 -2.78 -19.51
C LEU A 220 -5.68 -1.44 -18.90
N VAL A 221 -6.51 -0.41 -19.08
CA VAL A 221 -6.21 0.95 -18.61
C VAL A 221 -5.95 1.00 -17.10
N PRO A 222 -6.88 0.54 -16.23
CA PRO A 222 -6.62 0.55 -14.78
C PRO A 222 -5.44 -0.34 -14.37
N THR A 223 -5.19 -1.44 -15.06
CA THR A 223 -4.03 -2.32 -14.78
C THR A 223 -2.71 -1.65 -15.13
N LEU A 224 -2.62 -0.97 -16.28
CA LEU A 224 -1.43 -0.21 -16.69
C LEU A 224 -1.15 0.94 -15.72
N LEU A 225 -2.19 1.69 -15.35
CA LEU A 225 -2.10 2.76 -14.36
C LEU A 225 -1.59 2.21 -13.02
N LEU A 226 -2.08 1.06 -12.58
CA LEU A 226 -1.59 0.43 -11.35
C LEU A 226 -0.10 0.04 -11.42
N ILE A 227 0.37 -0.47 -12.56
CA ILE A 227 1.79 -0.79 -12.75
C ILE A 227 2.66 0.47 -12.53
N THR A 228 2.19 1.63 -13.00
CA THR A 228 2.90 2.89 -12.76
C THR A 228 2.91 3.30 -11.28
N PHE A 229 1.79 3.14 -10.55
CA PHE A 229 1.69 3.41 -9.12
C PHE A 229 2.43 2.40 -8.23
N ARG A 230 2.71 1.20 -8.76
CA ARG A 230 3.52 0.18 -8.09
C ARG A 230 5.01 0.54 -8.03
N ASN A 231 5.43 1.62 -8.69
CA ASN A 231 6.81 2.09 -8.57
C ASN A 231 7.14 2.34 -7.09
N ARG A 232 8.16 1.62 -6.59
CA ARG A 232 8.58 1.61 -5.19
C ARG A 232 8.74 3.01 -4.61
N ARG A 233 9.19 3.95 -5.43
CA ARG A 233 9.45 5.34 -5.04
C ARG A 233 8.20 6.14 -4.69
N ILE A 234 7.02 5.79 -5.21
CA ILE A 234 5.79 6.57 -5.01
C ILE A 234 4.71 5.81 -4.24
N ARG A 235 4.86 4.49 -4.07
CA ARG A 235 3.86 3.60 -3.46
C ARG A 235 3.28 4.09 -2.12
N ALA A 236 4.11 4.70 -1.27
CA ALA A 236 3.68 5.14 0.07
C ALA A 236 2.68 6.32 0.04
N VAL A 237 2.78 7.17 -0.98
CA VAL A 237 2.04 8.44 -1.08
C VAL A 237 1.05 8.45 -2.24
N ALA A 238 1.32 7.66 -3.28
CA ALA A 238 0.51 7.58 -4.49
C ALA A 238 -0.99 7.33 -4.21
N PRO A 239 -1.41 6.45 -3.28
CA PRO A 239 -2.84 6.28 -2.96
C PRO A 239 -3.53 7.56 -2.48
N LEU A 240 -2.85 8.36 -1.65
CA LEU A 240 -3.40 9.60 -1.10
C LEU A 240 -3.46 10.69 -2.17
N VAL A 241 -2.40 10.82 -2.98
CA VAL A 241 -2.38 11.78 -4.10
C VAL A 241 -3.38 11.37 -5.17
N LEU A 242 -3.53 10.06 -5.44
CA LEU A 242 -4.51 9.54 -6.40
C LEU A 242 -5.93 9.87 -5.93
N ALA A 243 -6.27 9.62 -4.67
CA ALA A 243 -7.58 9.97 -4.12
C ALA A 243 -7.88 11.47 -4.23
N PHE A 244 -6.89 12.33 -4.00
CA PHE A 244 -7.03 13.77 -4.20
C PHE A 244 -7.24 14.12 -5.67
N MET A 245 -6.42 13.56 -6.57
CA MET A 245 -6.48 13.84 -8.00
C MET A 245 -7.72 13.28 -8.67
N THR A 246 -8.21 12.10 -8.26
CA THR A 246 -9.48 11.56 -8.77
C THR A 246 -10.65 12.42 -8.33
N ALA A 247 -10.69 12.87 -7.07
CA ALA A 247 -11.74 13.79 -6.61
C ALA A 247 -11.77 15.09 -7.43
N VAL A 248 -10.60 15.71 -7.67
CA VAL A 248 -10.49 16.94 -8.48
C VAL A 248 -10.85 16.68 -9.95
N ALA A 249 -10.34 15.59 -10.53
CA ALA A 249 -10.56 15.27 -11.95
C ALA A 249 -12.00 14.88 -12.25
N THR A 250 -12.61 14.02 -11.42
CA THR A 250 -14.02 13.66 -11.53
C THR A 250 -14.89 14.89 -11.32
N GLY A 251 -14.57 15.73 -10.34
CA GLY A 251 -15.31 16.96 -10.11
C GLY A 251 -15.26 17.96 -11.27
N LEU A 252 -14.06 18.17 -11.83
CA LEU A 252 -13.88 18.99 -13.02
C LEU A 252 -14.71 18.46 -14.19
N LEU A 253 -14.67 17.15 -14.42
CA LEU A 253 -15.41 16.51 -15.48
C LEU A 253 -16.93 16.62 -15.27
N SER A 254 -17.43 16.44 -14.04
CA SER A 254 -18.85 16.62 -13.73
C SER A 254 -19.33 18.04 -14.07
N VAL A 255 -18.50 19.05 -13.80
CA VAL A 255 -18.80 20.44 -14.16
C VAL A 255 -18.75 20.64 -15.68
N LEU A 256 -17.76 20.09 -16.37
CA LEU A 256 -17.70 20.14 -17.84
C LEU A 256 -18.92 19.47 -18.49
N LEU A 257 -19.35 18.32 -17.97
CA LEU A 257 -20.55 17.63 -18.46
C LEU A 257 -21.81 18.45 -18.17
N TRP A 258 -21.90 19.05 -16.99
CA TRP A 258 -23.00 19.95 -16.64
C TRP A 258 -23.07 21.15 -17.59
N LEU A 259 -21.94 21.73 -17.98
CA LEU A 259 -21.87 22.82 -18.95
C LEU A 259 -22.34 22.40 -20.35
N VAL A 260 -22.01 21.18 -20.79
CA VAL A 260 -22.48 20.64 -22.08
C VAL A 260 -24.00 20.43 -22.07
N ILE A 261 -24.53 19.85 -20.99
CA ILE A 261 -25.98 19.61 -20.85
C ILE A 261 -26.73 20.95 -20.75
N ASN A 262 -26.20 21.89 -19.97
CA ASN A 262 -26.84 23.18 -19.65
C ASN A 262 -26.21 24.35 -20.44
N HIS A 263 -25.94 24.14 -21.72
CA HIS A 263 -25.25 25.10 -22.58
C HIS A 263 -25.89 26.49 -22.59
N GLN A 264 -27.21 26.59 -22.39
CA GLN A 264 -27.94 27.87 -22.34
C GLN A 264 -27.49 28.76 -21.17
N HIS A 265 -27.30 28.17 -19.99
CA HIS A 265 -26.83 28.90 -18.81
C HIS A 265 -25.39 29.37 -18.96
N PHE A 266 -24.56 28.55 -19.61
CA PHE A 266 -23.18 28.91 -19.91
C PHE A 266 -23.09 30.05 -20.94
N GLN A 267 -23.91 30.00 -22.01
CA GLN A 267 -23.98 31.06 -23.01
C GLN A 267 -24.45 32.39 -22.40
N ALA A 268 -25.47 32.37 -21.54
CA ALA A 268 -25.93 33.57 -20.84
C ALA A 268 -24.82 34.22 -19.99
N ALA A 269 -23.99 33.41 -19.31
CA ALA A 269 -22.86 33.91 -18.54
C ALA A 269 -21.75 34.51 -19.43
N SER A 270 -21.44 33.87 -20.57
CA SER A 270 -20.45 34.42 -21.52
C SER A 270 -20.95 35.69 -22.21
N ASP A 271 -22.24 35.77 -22.51
CA ASP A 271 -22.85 36.95 -23.15
C ASP A 271 -22.87 38.14 -22.18
N PHE A 272 -23.14 37.89 -20.90
CA PHE A 272 -23.01 38.91 -19.86
C PHE A 272 -21.59 39.50 -19.80
N LEU A 273 -20.53 38.67 -19.80
CA LEU A 273 -19.15 39.16 -19.80
C LEU A 273 -18.79 39.90 -21.09
N THR A 274 -19.32 39.46 -22.22
CA THR A 274 -19.14 40.12 -23.52
C THR A 274 -19.67 41.56 -23.48
N VAL A 275 -20.89 41.75 -22.94
CA VAL A 275 -21.54 43.07 -22.83
C VAL A 275 -20.91 43.92 -21.72
N ALA A 276 -20.70 43.36 -20.53
CA ALA A 276 -20.22 44.11 -19.37
C ALA A 276 -18.79 44.64 -19.52
N PHE A 277 -17.92 43.91 -20.22
CA PHE A 277 -16.50 44.26 -20.39
C PHE A 277 -16.10 44.60 -21.83
N ALA A 278 -17.08 44.72 -22.75
CA ALA A 278 -16.86 44.97 -24.17
C ALA A 278 -15.81 44.03 -24.81
N MET A 279 -15.79 42.77 -24.39
CA MET A 279 -14.82 41.77 -24.86
C MET A 279 -15.32 41.08 -26.13
N ARG A 280 -14.40 40.51 -26.93
CA ARG A 280 -14.80 39.59 -28.02
C ARG A 280 -15.49 38.36 -27.43
N ALA A 281 -16.56 37.89 -28.07
CA ALA A 281 -17.35 36.73 -27.63
C ALA A 281 -16.47 35.47 -27.38
N ASN A 282 -15.51 35.18 -28.27
CA ASN A 282 -14.58 34.06 -28.08
C ASN A 282 -13.72 34.21 -26.81
N THR A 283 -13.30 35.44 -26.50
CA THR A 283 -12.48 35.73 -25.31
C THR A 283 -13.32 35.60 -24.04
N ALA A 284 -14.55 36.14 -24.04
CA ALA A 284 -15.48 36.00 -22.92
C ALA A 284 -15.85 34.53 -22.65
N PHE A 285 -16.05 33.73 -23.71
CA PHE A 285 -16.28 32.29 -23.62
C PHE A 285 -15.10 31.56 -22.94
N ILE A 286 -13.87 31.82 -23.38
CA ILE A 286 -12.66 31.21 -22.80
C ILE A 286 -12.49 31.61 -21.33
N ILE A 287 -12.69 32.89 -21.00
CA ILE A 287 -12.59 33.39 -19.62
C ILE A 287 -13.65 32.73 -18.74
N THR A 288 -14.90 32.63 -19.20
CA THR A 288 -15.99 31.96 -18.45
C THR A 288 -15.64 30.49 -18.19
N LEU A 289 -15.13 29.79 -19.21
CA LEU A 289 -14.69 28.40 -19.07
C LEU A 289 -13.56 28.26 -18.04
N ILE A 290 -12.55 29.14 -18.08
CA ILE A 290 -11.43 29.13 -17.12
C ILE A 290 -11.93 29.41 -15.70
N LEU A 291 -12.79 30.42 -15.50
CA LEU A 291 -13.30 30.77 -14.18
C LEU A 291 -14.13 29.65 -13.57
N ILE A 292 -15.04 29.03 -14.33
CA ILE A 292 -15.84 27.90 -13.86
C ILE A 292 -14.94 26.69 -13.56
N THR A 293 -13.95 26.43 -14.40
CA THR A 293 -12.96 25.36 -14.19
C THR A 293 -12.13 25.58 -12.92
N LEU A 294 -11.66 26.80 -12.69
CA LEU A 294 -10.91 27.16 -11.48
C LEU A 294 -11.78 27.08 -10.22
N ALA A 295 -13.02 27.55 -10.29
CA ALA A 295 -13.98 27.45 -9.20
C ALA A 295 -14.27 25.97 -8.86
N ALA A 296 -14.50 25.14 -9.87
CA ALA A 296 -14.68 23.70 -9.70
C ALA A 296 -13.45 23.07 -9.03
N CYS A 297 -12.25 23.30 -9.57
CA CYS A 297 -11.00 22.83 -8.99
C CYS A 297 -10.84 23.26 -7.52
N GLY A 298 -11.20 24.50 -7.18
CA GLY A 298 -11.18 25.01 -5.80
C GLY A 298 -12.11 24.24 -4.87
N VAL A 299 -13.38 24.07 -5.26
CA VAL A 299 -14.39 23.33 -4.47
C VAL A 299 -13.95 21.87 -4.27
N PHE A 300 -13.52 21.20 -5.32
CA PHE A 300 -13.08 19.81 -5.24
C PHE A 300 -11.73 19.64 -4.53
N ALA A 301 -10.85 20.65 -4.56
CA ALA A 301 -9.63 20.67 -3.76
C ALA A 301 -9.93 20.78 -2.26
N VAL A 302 -10.92 21.60 -1.86
CA VAL A 302 -11.39 21.65 -0.46
C VAL A 302 -11.95 20.29 -0.02
N LEU A 303 -12.77 19.66 -0.87
CA LEU A 303 -13.30 18.33 -0.62
C LEU A 303 -12.19 17.27 -0.51
N GLY A 304 -11.21 17.30 -1.41
CA GLY A 304 -10.05 16.42 -1.40
C GLY A 304 -9.15 16.63 -0.17
N GLY A 305 -8.99 17.88 0.28
CA GLY A 305 -8.30 18.22 1.53
C GLY A 305 -9.03 17.68 2.75
N TRP A 306 -10.35 17.84 2.81
CA TRP A 306 -11.19 17.28 3.88
C TRP A 306 -11.09 15.75 3.93
N LEU A 307 -11.17 15.08 2.78
CA LEU A 307 -11.02 13.62 2.68
C LEU A 307 -9.63 13.17 3.14
N SER A 308 -8.57 13.89 2.76
CA SER A 308 -7.20 13.60 3.20
C SER A 308 -7.06 13.71 4.73
N GLN A 309 -7.73 14.68 5.37
CA GLN A 309 -7.75 14.77 6.84
C GLN A 309 -8.54 13.61 7.47
N LYS A 310 -9.64 13.17 6.85
CA LYS A 310 -10.39 11.99 7.32
C LYS A 310 -9.55 10.71 7.22
N ILE A 311 -8.81 10.54 6.13
CA ILE A 311 -7.85 9.45 5.96
C ILE A 311 -6.78 9.50 7.07
N ARG A 312 -6.24 10.69 7.35
CA ARG A 312 -5.29 10.88 8.45
C ARG A 312 -5.88 10.50 9.81
N GLN A 313 -7.09 10.96 10.12
CA GLN A 313 -7.75 10.64 11.38
C GLN A 313 -8.01 9.14 11.50
N GLY A 314 -8.48 8.49 10.43
CA GLY A 314 -8.67 7.03 10.40
C GLY A 314 -7.36 6.26 10.54
N TYR A 315 -6.27 6.75 9.94
CA TYR A 315 -4.94 6.19 10.13
C TYR A 315 -4.46 6.36 11.58
N LEU A 316 -4.64 7.53 12.20
CA LEU A 316 -4.26 7.72 13.60
C LEU A 316 -5.13 6.90 14.56
N ALA A 317 -6.42 6.70 14.24
CA ALA A 317 -7.37 5.88 14.99
C ALA A 317 -7.24 4.37 14.73
N LYS A 318 -6.28 3.93 13.89
CA LYS A 318 -6.05 2.52 13.52
C LYS A 318 -7.20 1.82 12.79
N SER A 319 -8.16 2.59 12.29
CA SER A 319 -9.22 2.06 11.42
C SER A 319 -8.73 1.83 9.99
N LEU A 320 -7.61 2.46 9.60
CA LEU A 320 -6.98 2.36 8.29
C LEU A 320 -5.49 2.03 8.46
N SER A 321 -5.02 1.00 7.74
CA SER A 321 -3.60 0.67 7.58
C SER A 321 -3.05 1.18 6.25
N ASP A 322 -1.73 1.23 6.10
CA ASP A 322 -1.05 1.53 4.84
C ASP A 322 -1.42 0.56 3.70
N LEU A 323 -1.53 -0.75 4.01
CA LEU A 323 -1.97 -1.75 3.05
C LEU A 323 -3.42 -1.52 2.64
N SER A 324 -4.32 -1.30 3.60
CA SER A 324 -5.74 -1.07 3.31
C SER A 324 -5.95 0.16 2.44
N LEU A 325 -5.21 1.25 2.68
CA LEU A 325 -5.24 2.45 1.83
C LEU A 325 -4.76 2.17 0.41
N SER A 326 -3.69 1.38 0.27
CA SER A 326 -3.20 1.00 -1.06
C SER A 326 -4.21 0.15 -1.83
N LEU A 327 -4.88 -0.79 -1.16
CA LEU A 327 -5.88 -1.67 -1.75
C LEU A 327 -7.16 -0.89 -2.07
N ASP A 328 -7.64 -0.04 -1.16
CA ASP A 328 -8.79 0.85 -1.39
C ASP A 328 -8.56 1.72 -2.62
N ALA A 329 -7.35 2.26 -2.82
CA ALA A 329 -7.01 3.03 -4.01
C ALA A 329 -7.07 2.19 -5.31
N VAL A 330 -6.69 0.90 -5.26
CA VAL A 330 -6.87 -0.02 -6.39
C VAL A 330 -8.35 -0.19 -6.71
N TRP A 331 -9.17 -0.53 -5.71
CA TRP A 331 -10.61 -0.72 -5.90
C TRP A 331 -11.28 0.54 -6.42
N LEU A 332 -10.93 1.71 -5.88
CA LEU A 332 -11.45 3.00 -6.33
C LEU A 332 -11.05 3.32 -7.78
N LEU A 333 -9.81 3.01 -8.17
CA LEU A 333 -9.34 3.19 -9.55
C LEU A 333 -10.17 2.34 -10.53
N PHE A 334 -10.36 1.06 -10.22
CA PHE A 334 -11.19 0.17 -11.04
C PHE A 334 -12.66 0.62 -11.06
N ALA A 335 -13.23 0.97 -9.90
CA ALA A 335 -14.57 1.51 -9.80
C ALA A 335 -14.76 2.76 -10.69
N SER A 336 -13.79 3.67 -10.68
CA SER A 336 -13.81 4.89 -11.49
C SER A 336 -13.75 4.57 -12.99
N CYS A 337 -12.83 3.69 -13.41
CA CYS A 337 -12.74 3.25 -14.81
C CYS A 337 -14.03 2.57 -15.29
N TYR A 338 -14.63 1.72 -14.46
CA TYR A 338 -15.89 1.07 -14.84
C TYR A 338 -17.08 2.03 -14.84
N ALA A 339 -17.12 3.01 -13.92
CA ALA A 339 -18.13 4.07 -13.91
C ALA A 339 -18.11 4.90 -15.20
N ILE A 340 -16.92 5.15 -15.75
CA ILE A 340 -16.73 5.85 -17.03
C ILE A 340 -17.37 5.08 -18.18
N VAL A 341 -17.17 3.77 -18.22
CA VAL A 341 -17.78 2.91 -19.25
C VAL A 341 -19.30 2.83 -19.06
N LEU A 342 -19.78 2.72 -17.81
CA LEU A 342 -21.22 2.77 -17.50
C LEU A 342 -21.87 4.09 -17.91
N ALA A 343 -21.17 5.21 -17.77
CA ALA A 343 -21.68 6.53 -18.15
C ALA A 343 -22.05 6.62 -19.64
N LEU A 344 -21.53 5.73 -20.50
CA LEU A 344 -21.89 5.65 -21.91
C LEU A 344 -23.35 5.24 -22.13
N ALA A 345 -23.93 4.46 -21.23
CA ALA A 345 -25.34 4.12 -21.24
C ALA A 345 -26.22 5.22 -20.61
N GLY A 346 -25.60 6.26 -20.04
CA GLY A 346 -26.25 7.40 -19.40
C GLY A 346 -25.51 7.84 -18.12
N PRO A 347 -25.44 9.16 -17.84
CA PRO A 347 -24.63 9.68 -16.73
C PRO A 347 -25.07 9.16 -15.35
N GLY A 348 -26.34 8.81 -15.18
CA GLY A 348 -26.86 8.24 -13.93
C GLY A 348 -26.23 6.89 -13.56
N TRP A 349 -25.78 6.10 -14.54
CA TRP A 349 -25.17 4.79 -14.30
C TRP A 349 -23.80 4.87 -13.63
N ALA A 350 -23.11 6.02 -13.73
CA ALA A 350 -21.81 6.22 -13.09
C ALA A 350 -21.88 6.09 -11.55
N VAL A 351 -23.05 6.35 -10.94
CA VAL A 351 -23.27 6.22 -9.49
C VAL A 351 -23.03 4.79 -9.01
N PHE A 352 -23.27 3.78 -9.86
CA PHE A 352 -23.05 2.38 -9.49
C PHE A 352 -21.57 2.02 -9.29
N GLY A 353 -20.63 2.76 -9.88
CA GLY A 353 -19.21 2.59 -9.55
C GLY A 353 -18.92 3.00 -8.10
N ILE A 354 -19.50 4.10 -7.63
CA ILE A 354 -19.39 4.55 -6.23
C ILE A 354 -20.11 3.55 -5.32
N ALA A 355 -21.32 3.12 -5.69
CA ALA A 355 -22.08 2.14 -4.91
C ALA A 355 -21.34 0.82 -4.76
N ALA A 356 -20.72 0.31 -5.83
CA ALA A 356 -19.91 -0.90 -5.80
C ALA A 356 -18.72 -0.75 -4.86
N PHE A 357 -18.01 0.39 -4.89
CA PHE A 357 -16.90 0.66 -3.97
C PHE A 357 -17.36 0.73 -2.50
N LEU A 358 -18.48 1.41 -2.22
CA LEU A 358 -19.05 1.48 -0.87
C LEU A 358 -19.49 0.10 -0.36
N LEU A 359 -20.10 -0.71 -1.23
CA LEU A 359 -20.48 -2.08 -0.90
C LEU A 359 -19.25 -2.93 -0.59
N TYR A 360 -18.19 -2.83 -1.38
CA TYR A 360 -16.90 -3.46 -1.10
C TYR A 360 -16.37 -3.08 0.30
N LYS A 361 -16.35 -1.78 0.64
CA LYS A 361 -15.90 -1.30 1.96
C LYS A 361 -16.77 -1.84 3.10
N PHE A 362 -18.09 -1.86 2.91
CA PHE A 362 -19.03 -2.40 3.87
C PHE A 362 -18.81 -3.91 4.07
N SER A 363 -18.75 -4.68 2.99
CA SER A 363 -18.48 -6.11 3.01
C SER A 363 -17.14 -6.42 3.69
N LEU A 364 -16.09 -5.65 3.40
CA LEU A 364 -14.78 -5.81 4.05
C LEU A 364 -14.88 -5.61 5.57
N LYS A 365 -15.58 -4.57 6.04
CA LYS A 365 -15.83 -4.35 7.47
C LYS A 365 -16.55 -5.52 8.13
N HIS A 366 -17.47 -6.17 7.43
CA HIS A 366 -18.15 -7.37 7.91
C HIS A 366 -17.26 -8.61 7.90
N THR A 367 -16.40 -8.79 6.89
CA THR A 367 -15.46 -9.94 6.87
C THR A 367 -14.51 -9.94 8.07
N TYR A 368 -14.10 -8.77 8.56
CA TYR A 368 -13.28 -8.67 9.77
C TYR A 368 -14.02 -9.11 11.05
N LYS A 369 -15.35 -9.01 11.08
CA LYS A 369 -16.18 -9.50 12.19
C LYS A 369 -16.46 -11.00 12.08
N LEU A 370 -16.71 -11.49 10.86
CA LEU A 370 -17.13 -12.88 10.60
C LEU A 370 -15.98 -13.87 10.58
N LEU A 371 -14.80 -13.45 10.11
CA LEU A 371 -13.56 -14.20 10.26
C LEU A 371 -12.67 -13.43 11.24
N PRO A 372 -12.86 -13.59 12.56
CA PRO A 372 -11.92 -13.01 13.52
C PRO A 372 -10.51 -13.44 13.12
N SER A 373 -9.60 -12.47 12.95
CA SER A 373 -8.18 -12.83 13.01
C SER A 373 -7.98 -13.48 14.38
N HIS A 374 -7.26 -14.60 14.44
CA HIS A 374 -6.97 -15.37 15.65
C HIS A 374 -6.02 -14.62 16.62
N GLN A 375 -6.34 -13.35 16.86
CA GLN A 375 -5.60 -12.31 17.57
C GLN A 375 -6.38 -11.80 18.80
N SER A 376 -7.56 -12.36 19.09
CA SER A 376 -8.32 -12.09 20.31
C SER A 376 -7.61 -12.74 21.51
N ASP A 377 -6.88 -11.91 22.26
CA ASP A 377 -6.77 -11.89 23.72
C ASP A 377 -5.84 -12.83 24.51
N ALA A 378 -4.84 -13.52 23.92
CA ALA A 378 -3.86 -14.26 24.76
C ALA A 378 -2.44 -14.49 24.19
N TYR A 379 -2.09 -13.96 23.02
CA TYR A 379 -0.85 -14.36 22.33
C TYR A 379 0.24 -13.28 22.29
N PHE A 380 1.48 -13.70 22.57
CA PHE A 380 2.71 -12.93 22.43
C PHE A 380 2.84 -12.30 21.04
N CYS A 381 3.10 -11.00 20.99
CA CYS A 381 3.25 -10.21 19.77
C CYS A 381 4.70 -9.67 19.70
N PRO A 382 5.63 -10.40 19.06
CA PRO A 382 7.04 -10.08 19.13
C PRO A 382 7.39 -8.73 18.49
N THR A 383 8.37 -8.06 19.07
CA THR A 383 8.95 -6.81 18.58
C THR A 383 10.26 -7.11 17.84
N LEU A 384 10.47 -6.45 16.69
CA LEU A 384 11.66 -6.63 15.85
C LEU A 384 12.38 -5.32 15.66
N LEU A 385 13.57 -5.21 16.21
CA LEU A 385 14.50 -4.14 15.89
C LEU A 385 15.27 -4.49 14.62
N VAL A 386 15.25 -3.60 13.63
CA VAL A 386 16.06 -3.75 12.41
C VAL A 386 17.17 -2.72 12.36
N LEU A 387 18.41 -3.22 12.32
CA LEU A 387 19.65 -2.46 12.15
C LEU A 387 20.31 -2.85 10.84
N ARG A 388 21.15 -1.97 10.28
CA ARG A 388 21.73 -2.18 8.95
C ARG A 388 22.90 -1.28 8.63
N VAL A 389 23.76 -1.76 7.76
CA VAL A 389 24.79 -0.94 7.11
C VAL A 389 24.14 -0.04 6.04
N PHE A 390 24.21 1.29 6.22
CA PHE A 390 23.58 2.26 5.32
C PHE A 390 24.17 2.30 3.88
N SER A 391 25.36 1.73 3.66
CA SER A 391 26.05 1.73 2.34
C SER A 391 25.39 0.83 1.29
N LEU A 392 24.48 -0.10 1.68
CA LEU A 392 23.86 -1.06 0.75
C LEU A 392 22.82 -0.47 -0.21
N GLY A 393 22.23 0.67 0.16
CA GLY A 393 21.08 1.26 -0.53
C GLY A 393 19.97 0.24 -0.86
N LYS A 394 19.63 0.12 -2.16
CA LYS A 394 18.49 -0.68 -2.67
C LYS A 394 18.46 -2.14 -2.21
N ARG A 395 19.63 -2.78 -2.01
CA ARG A 395 19.72 -4.18 -1.57
C ARG A 395 19.22 -4.37 -0.14
N SER A 396 19.57 -3.45 0.77
CA SER A 396 19.11 -3.49 2.16
C SER A 396 17.62 -3.19 2.23
N GLU A 397 17.18 -2.15 1.52
CA GLU A 397 15.76 -1.84 1.43
C GLU A 397 14.94 -3.05 0.93
N THR A 398 15.41 -3.80 -0.08
CA THR A 398 14.66 -4.93 -0.67
C THR A 398 14.48 -6.09 0.33
N LEU A 399 15.53 -6.37 1.10
CA LEU A 399 15.45 -7.36 2.18
C LEU A 399 14.47 -6.89 3.26
N PHE A 400 14.59 -5.64 3.70
CA PHE A 400 13.69 -5.03 4.67
C PHE A 400 12.22 -5.08 4.22
N ASP A 401 11.90 -4.61 3.01
CA ASP A 401 10.54 -4.65 2.45
C ASP A 401 9.96 -6.07 2.50
N THR A 402 10.80 -7.08 2.24
CA THR A 402 10.39 -8.48 2.20
C THR A 402 10.09 -8.99 3.61
N ILE A 403 11.00 -8.78 4.56
CA ILE A 403 10.81 -9.17 5.96
C ILE A 403 9.60 -8.45 6.57
N ALA A 404 9.50 -7.14 6.35
CA ALA A 404 8.39 -6.33 6.84
C ALA A 404 7.03 -6.77 6.28
N ALA A 405 6.98 -7.35 5.08
CA ALA A 405 5.73 -7.86 4.53
C ALA A 405 5.21 -9.12 5.22
N TYR A 406 6.08 -9.87 5.89
CA TYR A 406 5.72 -11.08 6.61
C TYR A 406 5.62 -10.82 8.12
N TRP A 407 6.63 -10.19 8.72
CA TRP A 407 6.71 -9.95 10.16
C TRP A 407 5.55 -9.12 10.69
N ARG A 408 5.06 -8.16 9.91
CA ARG A 408 3.93 -7.29 10.29
C ARG A 408 2.61 -8.03 10.51
N TYR A 409 2.52 -9.34 10.25
CA TYR A 409 1.36 -10.15 10.61
C TYR A 409 1.46 -10.80 12.00
N ILE A 410 2.64 -10.80 12.61
CA ILE A 410 2.89 -11.40 13.92
C ILE A 410 3.29 -10.36 14.97
N GLY A 411 3.92 -9.25 14.56
CA GLY A 411 4.34 -8.23 15.51
C GLY A 411 4.94 -6.98 14.89
N THR A 412 5.36 -6.06 15.74
CA THR A 412 5.81 -4.70 15.36
C THR A 412 7.26 -4.69 14.88
N ILE A 413 7.61 -3.63 14.15
CA ILE A 413 8.99 -3.39 13.71
C ILE A 413 9.43 -2.03 14.22
N GLN A 414 10.60 -1.97 14.83
CA GLN A 414 11.29 -0.79 15.28
C GLN A 414 12.45 -0.52 14.33
N LEU A 415 12.54 0.71 13.83
CA LEU A 415 13.54 1.09 12.84
C LEU A 415 14.09 2.47 13.15
N ILE A 416 15.42 2.58 13.24
CA ILE A 416 16.10 3.87 13.16
C ILE A 416 16.15 4.27 11.69
N ALA A 417 15.37 5.28 11.31
CA ALA A 417 15.17 5.64 9.92
C ALA A 417 16.44 6.27 9.32
N GLY A 418 16.81 5.82 8.12
CA GLY A 418 17.84 6.45 7.29
C GLY A 418 17.24 7.16 6.09
N THR A 419 18.00 8.07 5.46
CA THR A 419 17.54 8.85 4.29
C THR A 419 17.18 7.99 3.07
N ASP A 420 17.75 6.79 2.98
CA ASP A 420 17.53 5.79 1.94
C ASP A 420 16.19 5.07 2.11
N LEU A 421 15.82 4.67 3.34
CA LEU A 421 14.56 3.97 3.61
C LEU A 421 13.39 4.92 3.91
N ALA A 422 13.68 6.18 4.24
CA ALA A 422 12.69 7.20 4.55
C ALA A 422 11.63 7.37 3.46
N GLN A 423 11.92 7.06 2.18
CA GLN A 423 10.93 7.13 1.10
C GLN A 423 10.01 5.90 1.02
N SER A 424 10.47 4.73 1.45
CA SER A 424 9.72 3.47 1.35
C SER A 424 8.87 3.17 2.58
N THR A 425 9.17 3.78 3.73
CA THR A 425 8.40 3.64 4.98
C THR A 425 7.52 4.85 5.31
N VAL A 426 7.48 5.89 4.46
CA VAL A 426 6.70 7.12 4.72
C VAL A 426 5.27 6.77 5.17
N ALA A 427 4.97 7.04 6.43
CA ALA A 427 3.62 6.88 6.93
C ALA A 427 2.75 8.08 6.47
N PRO A 428 1.44 7.88 6.21
CA PRO A 428 0.55 8.96 5.77
C PRO A 428 0.57 10.21 6.66
N HIS A 429 0.68 10.04 7.98
CA HIS A 429 0.75 11.16 8.92
C HIS A 429 2.08 11.93 8.85
N GLN A 430 3.20 11.25 8.58
CA GLN A 430 4.51 11.90 8.37
C GLN A 430 4.47 12.73 7.09
N PHE A 431 3.90 12.18 6.01
CA PHE A 431 3.72 12.87 4.74
C PHE A 431 2.86 14.14 4.88
N LEU A 432 1.75 14.06 5.59
CA LEU A 432 0.89 15.22 5.83
C LEU A 432 1.56 16.25 6.76
N SER A 433 2.37 15.80 7.71
CA SER A 433 3.19 16.70 8.54
C SER A 433 4.23 17.44 7.70
N PHE A 434 4.79 16.78 6.67
CA PHE A 434 5.66 17.42 5.69
C PHE A 434 4.93 18.48 4.85
N ILE A 435 3.77 18.14 4.27
CA ILE A 435 2.98 19.10 3.48
C ILE A 435 2.58 20.32 4.32
N THR A 436 2.31 20.12 5.62
CA THR A 436 1.90 21.20 6.54
C THR A 436 3.07 21.93 7.21
N GLY A 437 4.33 21.62 6.85
CA GLY A 437 5.52 22.27 7.41
C GLY A 437 5.86 21.87 8.86
N LYS A 438 5.24 20.82 9.39
CA LYS A 438 5.40 20.33 10.78
C LYS A 438 6.37 19.14 10.90
N LEU A 439 7.12 18.81 9.84
CA LEU A 439 8.03 17.65 9.81
C LEU A 439 9.11 17.70 10.91
N LYS A 440 9.65 18.89 11.22
CA LYS A 440 10.69 19.06 12.24
C LYS A 440 10.26 18.53 13.61
N GLY A 441 8.98 18.64 13.95
CA GLY A 441 8.45 18.16 15.25
C GLY A 441 8.39 16.63 15.39
N LEU A 442 8.70 15.88 14.32
CA LEU A 442 8.78 14.42 14.37
C LEU A 442 10.20 13.90 14.65
N PHE A 443 11.21 14.78 14.61
CA PHE A 443 12.60 14.40 14.87
C PHE A 443 12.90 14.37 16.36
N ILE A 444 13.75 13.44 16.76
CA ILE A 444 14.20 13.25 18.14
C ILE A 444 15.43 14.12 18.36
N ASP A 445 15.24 15.20 19.13
CA ASP A 445 16.23 16.25 19.38
C ASP A 445 16.78 16.29 20.80
N SER A 446 16.27 15.46 21.69
CA SER A 446 16.54 15.49 23.14
C SER A 446 16.25 14.14 23.77
N GLU A 447 16.82 13.86 24.94
CA GLU A 447 16.53 12.63 25.69
C GLU A 447 15.05 12.53 26.11
N ALA A 448 14.42 13.66 26.43
CA ALA A 448 12.98 13.71 26.69
C ALA A 448 12.17 13.31 25.45
N ALA A 449 12.60 13.70 24.24
CA ALA A 449 12.00 13.22 23.00
C ALA A 449 12.23 11.71 22.79
N VAL A 450 13.41 11.17 23.13
CA VAL A 450 13.68 9.71 23.09
C VAL A 450 12.67 8.96 23.97
N ASN A 451 12.54 9.36 25.24
CA ASN A 451 11.64 8.70 26.20
C ASN A 451 10.16 8.80 25.75
N ARG A 452 9.75 9.94 25.20
CA ARG A 452 8.41 10.10 24.63
C ARG A 452 8.19 9.16 23.44
N SER A 453 9.14 9.06 22.51
CA SER A 453 9.04 8.20 21.34
C SER A 453 8.99 6.72 21.70
N ILE A 454 9.75 6.28 22.70
CA ILE A 454 9.73 4.89 23.18
C ILE A 454 8.38 4.56 23.83
N ARG A 455 7.86 5.43 24.69
CA ARG A 455 6.53 5.25 25.30
C ARG A 455 5.39 5.28 24.26
N ALA A 456 5.61 5.95 23.13
CA ALA A 456 4.67 6.05 22.04
C ALA A 456 4.76 4.88 21.03
N ILE A 457 5.63 3.89 21.24
CA ILE A 457 5.72 2.70 20.38
C ILE A 457 4.35 2.04 20.31
N ASP A 458 3.88 1.85 19.08
CA ASP A 458 2.61 1.20 18.86
C ASP A 458 2.78 -0.32 18.84
N HIS A 459 2.26 -0.98 19.88
CA HIS A 459 2.22 -2.44 20.01
C HIS A 459 0.93 -3.09 19.51
N ARG A 460 -0.08 -2.32 19.09
CA ARG A 460 -1.38 -2.89 18.69
C ARG A 460 -1.46 -3.06 17.18
N PRO A 461 -2.13 -4.11 16.70
CA PRO A 461 -2.42 -4.25 15.28
C PRO A 461 -3.48 -3.23 14.83
N ASP A 462 -3.45 -2.90 13.54
CA ASP A 462 -4.50 -2.15 12.85
C ASP A 462 -5.76 -3.01 12.66
N ALA A 463 -6.86 -2.41 12.17
CA ALA A 463 -8.11 -3.13 11.88
C ALA A 463 -7.94 -4.30 10.88
N ASP A 464 -6.90 -4.25 10.03
CA ASP A 464 -6.51 -5.34 9.14
C ASP A 464 -5.52 -6.32 9.81
N GLY A 465 -5.39 -6.30 11.13
CA GLY A 465 -4.56 -7.21 11.93
C GLY A 465 -3.05 -7.12 11.67
N ARG A 466 -2.60 -6.10 10.92
CA ARG A 466 -1.18 -5.84 10.68
C ARG A 466 -0.63 -4.88 11.73
N PHE A 467 0.58 -5.14 12.17
CA PHE A 467 1.33 -4.24 13.03
C PHE A 467 2.05 -3.17 12.21
N ARG A 468 2.29 -2.02 12.84
CA ARG A 468 2.96 -0.87 12.21
C ARG A 468 4.48 -0.98 12.30
N ILE A 469 5.13 -0.19 11.45
CA ILE A 469 6.55 0.10 11.55
C ILE A 469 6.68 1.40 12.34
N ASN A 470 7.44 1.35 13.43
CA ASN A 470 7.74 2.48 14.30
C ASN A 470 9.09 3.07 13.86
N ASP A 471 9.01 4.14 13.07
CA ASP A 471 10.19 4.84 12.54
C ASP A 471 10.69 5.89 13.55
N PHE A 472 11.96 5.78 13.95
CA PHE A 472 12.65 6.75 14.79
C PHE A 472 13.51 7.67 13.92
N LEU A 473 13.03 8.90 13.73
CA LEU A 473 13.73 9.95 13.00
C LEU A 473 14.72 10.65 13.95
N CYS A 474 16.01 10.37 13.79
CA CYS A 474 17.05 10.92 14.67
C CYS A 474 17.81 12.06 13.98
N HIS A 475 18.35 12.96 14.80
CA HIS A 475 19.43 13.87 14.43
C HIS A 475 20.78 13.14 14.47
N GLN A 476 21.82 13.76 13.92
CA GLN A 476 23.14 13.14 13.78
C GLN A 476 23.74 12.70 15.13
N ASP A 477 23.37 13.38 16.22
CA ASP A 477 23.89 13.21 17.58
C ASP A 477 22.95 12.43 18.51
N THR A 478 21.70 12.17 18.14
CA THR A 478 20.70 11.54 19.04
C THR A 478 20.49 10.04 18.81
N TRP A 479 20.95 9.49 17.68
CA TRP A 479 20.68 8.09 17.32
C TRP A 479 21.31 7.06 18.28
N GLN A 480 22.47 7.35 18.89
CA GLN A 480 23.13 6.43 19.83
C GLN A 480 22.31 6.23 21.11
N SER A 481 21.72 7.32 21.62
CA SER A 481 20.83 7.28 22.79
C SER A 481 19.52 6.55 22.48
N VAL A 482 19.00 6.71 21.26
CA VAL A 482 17.82 5.95 20.80
C VAL A 482 18.15 4.46 20.68
N LEU A 483 19.30 4.12 20.10
CA LEU A 483 19.74 2.75 19.93
C LEU A 483 19.84 2.01 21.26
N SER A 484 20.54 2.57 22.25
CA SER A 484 20.76 1.89 23.53
C SER A 484 19.45 1.51 24.22
N LYS A 485 18.44 2.40 24.16
CA LYS A 485 17.11 2.13 24.74
C LYS A 485 16.26 1.17 23.90
N LEU A 486 16.38 1.19 22.57
CA LEU A 486 15.68 0.23 21.71
C LEU A 486 16.24 -1.18 21.87
N VAL A 487 17.56 -1.34 21.94
CA VAL A 487 18.22 -2.65 22.02
C VAL A 487 17.73 -3.47 23.22
N ALA A 488 17.50 -2.85 24.38
CA ALA A 488 17.01 -3.55 25.56
C ALA A 488 15.54 -4.02 25.45
N GLY A 489 14.68 -3.24 24.78
CA GLY A 489 13.22 -3.43 24.79
C GLY A 489 12.65 -4.27 23.65
N ASN A 490 13.48 -4.89 22.81
CA ASN A 490 13.01 -5.68 21.66
C ASN A 490 13.26 -7.19 21.84
N ASP A 491 12.31 -8.01 21.34
CA ASP A 491 12.35 -9.46 21.45
C ASP A 491 13.35 -10.08 20.48
N VAL A 492 13.48 -9.50 19.28
CA VAL A 492 14.42 -9.94 18.24
C VAL A 492 15.16 -8.74 17.67
N VAL A 493 16.46 -8.90 17.44
CA VAL A 493 17.26 -7.93 16.70
C VAL A 493 17.77 -8.56 15.41
N LEU A 494 17.41 -7.96 14.28
CA LEU A 494 17.96 -8.27 12.97
C LEU A 494 18.96 -7.20 12.59
N MET A 495 20.21 -7.58 12.32
CA MET A 495 21.23 -6.67 11.80
C MET A 495 21.67 -7.12 10.41
N ASP A 496 21.44 -6.27 9.40
CA ASP A 496 21.90 -6.48 8.02
C ASP A 496 23.33 -5.97 7.86
N LEU A 497 24.29 -6.89 7.96
CA LEU A 497 25.75 -6.65 7.89
C LEU A 497 26.34 -6.92 6.49
N ARG A 498 25.50 -7.09 5.47
CA ARG A 498 26.01 -7.19 4.09
C ARG A 498 26.83 -5.94 3.77
N ASN A 499 27.89 -6.08 2.97
CA ASN A 499 28.84 -4.99 2.65
C ASN A 499 29.43 -4.27 3.90
N PHE A 500 29.57 -4.96 5.03
CA PHE A 500 30.30 -4.44 6.17
C PHE A 500 31.80 -4.33 5.85
N GLN A 501 32.35 -3.13 6.06
CA GLN A 501 33.69 -2.69 5.69
C GLN A 501 34.27 -1.76 6.78
N PRO A 502 35.58 -1.46 6.79
CA PRO A 502 36.22 -0.61 7.80
C PRO A 502 35.60 0.78 7.97
N GLU A 503 34.96 1.34 6.94
CA GLU A 503 34.33 2.66 7.00
C GLU A 503 33.01 2.66 7.81
N ASN A 504 32.47 1.48 8.16
CA ASN A 504 31.20 1.34 8.86
C ASN A 504 31.35 1.42 10.39
N GLN A 505 32.03 2.46 10.88
CA GLN A 505 32.31 2.69 12.31
C GLN A 505 31.04 2.71 13.18
N GLY A 506 29.93 3.24 12.66
CA GLY A 506 28.64 3.20 13.34
C GLY A 506 28.14 1.77 13.60
N CYS A 507 28.37 0.84 12.68
CA CYS A 507 27.99 -0.56 12.84
C CYS A 507 28.87 -1.29 13.85
N ILE A 508 30.15 -0.91 13.99
CA ILE A 508 31.03 -1.44 15.04
C ILE A 508 30.48 -1.06 16.41
N PHE A 509 30.07 0.21 16.59
CA PHE A 509 29.40 0.65 17.81
C PHE A 509 28.10 -0.12 18.07
N GLU A 510 27.27 -0.30 17.04
CA GLU A 510 26.03 -1.10 17.13
C GLU A 510 26.32 -2.54 17.59
N ILE A 511 27.28 -3.24 16.98
CA ILE A 511 27.66 -4.62 17.36
C ILE A 511 28.06 -4.70 18.83
N ASN A 512 28.89 -3.76 19.31
CA ASN A 512 29.30 -3.71 20.71
C ASN A 512 28.10 -3.53 21.65
N GLN A 513 27.21 -2.59 21.36
CA GLN A 513 26.01 -2.36 22.17
C GLN A 513 25.07 -3.57 22.17
N LEU A 514 24.91 -4.25 21.03
CA LEU A 514 24.10 -5.45 20.91
C LEU A 514 24.64 -6.59 21.77
N LEU A 515 25.95 -6.88 21.69
CA LEU A 515 26.55 -7.94 22.49
C LEU A 515 26.57 -7.64 24.00
N GLN A 516 26.55 -6.37 24.39
CA GLN A 516 26.46 -5.98 25.80
C GLN A 516 25.05 -6.12 26.38
N SER A 517 24.00 -5.99 25.56
CA SER A 517 22.62 -5.79 26.05
C SER A 517 21.62 -6.85 25.57
N VAL A 518 21.93 -7.61 24.51
CA VAL A 518 21.02 -8.57 23.90
C VAL A 518 21.66 -9.95 23.82
N SER A 519 21.00 -10.95 24.41
CA SER A 519 21.39 -12.35 24.28
C SER A 519 21.57 -12.74 22.81
N VAL A 520 22.66 -13.43 22.48
CA VAL A 520 22.98 -13.91 21.12
C VAL A 520 21.85 -14.75 20.51
N HIS A 521 21.00 -15.40 21.31
CA HIS A 521 19.85 -16.18 20.82
C HIS A 521 18.74 -15.30 20.20
N ARG A 522 18.66 -14.03 20.61
CA ARG A 522 17.73 -13.04 20.06
C ARG A 522 18.31 -12.27 18.87
N LEU A 523 19.60 -12.49 18.56
CA LEU A 523 20.34 -11.76 17.55
C LEU A 523 20.43 -12.54 16.24
N VAL A 524 20.01 -11.91 15.15
CA VAL A 524 20.11 -12.46 13.79
C VAL A 524 20.99 -11.55 12.95
N LEU A 525 22.24 -11.96 12.73
CA LEU A 525 23.22 -11.22 11.93
C LEU A 525 23.25 -11.76 10.50
N VAL A 526 22.86 -10.94 9.52
CA VAL A 526 22.80 -11.33 8.12
C VAL A 526 24.06 -10.87 7.38
N VAL A 527 24.75 -11.82 6.76
CA VAL A 527 25.99 -11.59 5.99
C VAL A 527 25.86 -12.15 4.58
N ASP A 528 26.74 -11.73 3.69
CA ASP A 528 26.88 -12.28 2.34
C ASP A 528 28.34 -12.28 1.88
N ASN A 529 28.57 -12.57 0.59
CA ASN A 529 29.91 -12.62 0.01
C ASN A 529 30.60 -11.25 -0.08
N THR A 530 29.88 -10.15 0.17
CA THR A 530 30.43 -8.77 0.14
C THR A 530 30.85 -8.28 1.54
N THR A 531 30.62 -9.08 2.57
CA THR A 531 30.95 -8.76 3.96
C THR A 531 32.42 -9.07 4.22
N ASP A 532 33.18 -8.13 4.77
CA ASP A 532 34.53 -8.42 5.28
C ASP A 532 34.41 -9.28 6.55
N ARG A 533 34.56 -10.60 6.38
CA ARG A 533 34.43 -11.58 7.46
C ARG A 533 35.60 -11.55 8.42
N GLN A 534 36.78 -11.15 7.96
CA GLN A 534 37.95 -11.10 8.82
C GLN A 534 37.83 -9.94 9.79
N LEU A 535 37.55 -8.74 9.26
CA LEU A 535 37.27 -7.56 10.07
C LEU A 535 36.11 -7.82 11.04
N PHE A 536 35.02 -8.42 10.57
CA PHE A 536 33.89 -8.75 11.42
C PHE A 536 34.27 -9.70 12.57
N ARG A 537 35.11 -10.71 12.30
CA ARG A 537 35.62 -11.62 13.34
C ARG A 537 36.50 -10.90 14.35
N GLU A 538 37.37 -9.99 13.91
CA GLU A 538 38.20 -9.16 14.79
C GLU A 538 37.34 -8.26 15.69
N VAL A 539 36.31 -7.63 15.13
CA VAL A 539 35.35 -6.82 15.89
C VAL A 539 34.60 -7.67 16.92
N LEU A 540 34.12 -8.87 16.56
CA LEU A 540 33.46 -9.77 17.50
C LEU A 540 34.40 -10.20 18.64
N LEU A 541 35.65 -10.56 18.32
CA LEU A 541 36.63 -10.96 19.34
C LEU A 541 36.90 -9.81 20.32
N ALA A 542 37.09 -8.60 19.82
CA ALA A 542 37.27 -7.41 20.64
C ALA A 542 36.02 -7.11 21.50
N ALA A 543 34.83 -7.24 20.91
CA ALA A 543 33.56 -7.01 21.60
C ALA A 543 33.34 -8.02 22.73
N CYS A 544 33.55 -9.32 22.47
CA CYS A 544 33.45 -10.40 23.45
C CYS A 544 34.45 -10.22 24.61
N ALA A 545 35.69 -9.81 24.30
CA ALA A 545 36.71 -9.55 25.32
C ALA A 545 36.37 -8.35 26.21
N GLY A 546 35.65 -7.37 25.67
CA GLY A 546 35.23 -6.15 26.38
C GLY A 546 33.86 -6.23 27.04
N LEU A 547 33.24 -7.42 27.16
CA LEU A 547 31.91 -7.54 27.74
C LEU A 547 31.92 -7.27 29.27
N PRO A 548 31.00 -6.42 29.77
CA PRO A 548 30.84 -6.23 31.21
C PRO A 548 30.28 -7.50 31.86
N LEU A 549 30.58 -7.71 33.15
CA LEU A 549 30.12 -8.88 33.92
C LEU A 549 28.59 -9.05 33.94
N GLY A 550 27.84 -7.97 33.76
CA GLY A 550 26.37 -7.99 33.69
C GLY A 550 25.79 -8.23 32.29
N SER A 551 26.62 -8.48 31.27
CA SER A 551 26.13 -8.78 29.92
C SER A 551 25.45 -10.15 29.88
N PRO A 552 24.32 -10.31 29.16
CA PRO A 552 23.70 -11.61 28.92
C PRO A 552 24.58 -12.56 28.10
N ASN A 553 25.70 -12.07 27.54
CA ASN A 553 26.66 -12.82 26.74
C ASN A 553 28.01 -12.97 27.44
N SER A 554 28.11 -12.72 28.75
CA SER A 554 29.34 -12.92 29.51
C SER A 554 29.84 -14.36 29.37
N GLY A 555 31.09 -14.54 28.93
CA GLY A 555 31.71 -15.84 28.71
C GLY A 555 31.46 -16.49 27.34
N ILE A 556 30.69 -15.85 26.45
CA ILE A 556 30.43 -16.35 25.09
C ILE A 556 31.64 -16.12 24.18
N SER A 557 32.01 -17.14 23.42
CA SER A 557 33.06 -17.05 22.39
C SER A 557 32.53 -16.43 21.09
N ALA A 558 33.42 -15.80 20.30
CA ALA A 558 33.04 -15.22 19.01
C ALA A 558 32.46 -16.26 18.01
N ASP A 559 32.81 -17.55 18.16
CA ASP A 559 32.31 -18.63 17.29
C ASP A 559 30.88 -19.06 17.63
N GLU A 560 30.37 -18.74 18.82
CA GLU A 560 28.97 -18.98 19.21
C GLU A 560 28.01 -17.95 18.62
N VAL A 561 28.52 -16.80 18.17
CA VAL A 561 27.73 -15.77 17.48
C VAL A 561 27.38 -16.27 16.07
N GLN A 562 26.21 -16.87 15.95
CA GLN A 562 25.78 -17.47 14.69
C GLN A 562 25.51 -16.40 13.61
N LEU A 563 26.15 -16.53 12.46
CA LEU A 563 25.85 -15.74 11.27
C LEU A 563 24.78 -16.40 10.40
N PHE A 564 23.97 -15.59 9.71
CA PHE A 564 23.06 -16.06 8.68
C PHE A 564 23.58 -15.64 7.30
N GLU A 565 24.06 -16.60 6.53
CA GLU A 565 24.57 -16.36 5.18
C GLU A 565 23.42 -16.30 4.16
N LEU A 566 23.18 -15.12 3.59
CA LEU A 566 22.19 -14.92 2.55
C LEU A 566 22.76 -15.35 1.19
N LYS A 567 22.56 -16.62 0.84
CA LYS A 567 22.96 -17.21 -0.45
C LYS A 567 22.11 -16.70 -1.61
N SER A 568 22.60 -16.88 -2.83
CA SER A 568 21.97 -16.43 -4.08
C SER A 568 20.60 -17.06 -4.37
N ASP A 569 20.23 -18.19 -3.75
CA ASP A 569 18.86 -18.73 -3.82
C ASP A 569 17.93 -17.95 -2.87
N HIS A 570 17.37 -16.86 -3.40
CA HIS A 570 16.62 -15.87 -2.64
C HIS A 570 15.38 -16.45 -1.94
N ALA A 571 14.69 -17.42 -2.52
CA ALA A 571 13.42 -17.93 -1.96
C ALA A 571 13.67 -18.88 -0.79
N LYS A 572 14.60 -19.83 -0.94
CA LYS A 572 14.97 -20.74 0.14
C LYS A 572 15.68 -20.01 1.27
N ALA A 573 16.61 -19.10 0.94
CA ALA A 573 17.31 -18.28 1.93
C ALA A 573 16.34 -17.40 2.73
N LEU A 574 15.35 -16.77 2.08
CA LEU A 574 14.32 -16.02 2.78
C LEU A 574 13.52 -16.91 3.74
N ARG A 575 13.09 -18.09 3.30
CA ARG A 575 12.34 -19.03 4.15
C ARG A 575 13.14 -19.41 5.40
N MET A 576 14.43 -19.70 5.25
CA MET A 576 15.34 -20.00 6.35
C MET A 576 15.53 -18.81 7.30
N LEU A 577 15.65 -17.59 6.76
CA LEU A 577 15.75 -16.37 7.56
C LEU A 577 14.48 -16.14 8.39
N LEU A 578 13.30 -16.32 7.79
CA LEU A 578 12.02 -16.19 8.48
C LEU A 578 11.85 -17.24 9.59
N MET A 579 12.28 -18.48 9.36
CA MET A 579 12.29 -19.51 10.41
C MET A 579 13.23 -19.11 11.57
N ARG A 580 14.41 -18.59 11.25
CA ARG A 580 15.38 -18.16 12.26
C ARG A 580 14.90 -16.97 13.10
N LEU A 581 14.24 -15.99 12.47
CA LEU A 581 13.60 -14.88 13.19
C LEU A 581 12.47 -15.38 14.09
N SER A 582 11.72 -16.40 13.66
CA SER A 582 10.65 -17.00 14.47
C SER A 582 11.22 -17.78 15.67
N ALA A 583 12.35 -18.47 15.49
CA ALA A 583 13.07 -19.14 16.57
C ALA A 583 13.63 -18.14 17.59
N ALA A 584 14.24 -17.04 17.14
CA ALA A 584 14.72 -15.97 18.00
C ALA A 584 13.58 -15.36 18.85
N ALA A 585 12.40 -15.14 18.24
CA ALA A 585 11.22 -14.66 18.95
C ALA A 585 10.66 -15.68 19.94
N GLY A 586 10.68 -16.98 19.59
CA GLY A 586 10.26 -18.06 20.48
C GLY A 586 11.15 -18.19 21.72
N GLY A 587 12.47 -18.05 21.54
CA GLY A 587 13.45 -18.10 22.63
C GLY A 587 13.37 -16.90 23.59
N ALA A 588 12.99 -15.72 23.10
CA ALA A 588 12.78 -14.56 23.97
C ALA A 588 11.73 -14.81 25.07
N LYS A 589 10.73 -15.66 24.79
CA LYS A 589 9.67 -16.02 25.73
C LYS A 589 10.05 -17.12 26.72
N SER A 590 11.11 -17.90 26.49
CA SER A 590 11.56 -18.93 27.44
C SER A 590 12.51 -18.38 28.51
N VAL A 591 12.99 -17.15 28.33
CA VAL A 591 13.95 -16.47 29.22
C VAL A 591 13.28 -15.43 30.12
N ALA A 592 12.06 -15.01 29.78
CA ALA A 592 11.20 -14.14 30.59
C ALA A 592 10.19 -14.98 31.37
#